data_AF-A0A8T4SDM3-F1
#
_entry.id   AF-A0A8T4SDM3-F1
#
_cell.length_a   1.000
_cell.length_b   1.000
_cell.length_c   1.000
_cell.angle_alpha   90.00
_cell.angle_beta   90.00
_cell.angle_gamma   90.00
#
_symmetry.space_group_name_H-M   'P 1'
#
loop_
_entity.id
_entity.type
_entity.pdbx_description
1 polymer ?
#
loop_
_entity_poly.entity_id
_entity_poly.type
_entity_poly.pdbx_seq_one_letter_code
_entity_poly.pdbx_strand_id
1 'polypeptide(L)'
;MSEESIFITYVGDSPRMRLLQYLIEGRDVDYTLTDMLNANVSWGTLHHIVPLMLECGLLVQTRKIGRATFLSQRLHEIQEVTEVIV
;
A
#
# COMPACT_ATOMS: atom_id res chain seq x y z
N MET A 1 -18.25 -7.85 2.32
CA MET A 1 -17.19 -8.21 1.36
C MET A 1 -17.84 -8.44 -0.01
N SER A 2 -18.26 -7.38 -0.71
CA SER A 2 -18.99 -7.55 -1.97
C SER A 2 -19.02 -6.28 -2.84
N GLU A 3 -17.85 -5.68 -3.07
CA GLU A 3 -17.60 -5.00 -4.33
C GLU A 3 -16.23 -5.52 -4.77
N GLU A 4 -16.18 -6.28 -5.86
CA GLU A 4 -14.89 -6.57 -6.49
C GLU A 4 -14.27 -5.21 -6.79
N SER A 5 -13.13 -4.92 -6.17
CA SER A 5 -12.46 -3.65 -6.39
C SER A 5 -12.28 -3.47 -7.89
N ILE A 6 -12.78 -2.34 -8.41
CA ILE A 6 -12.64 -1.92 -9.81
C ILE A 6 -11.18 -2.07 -10.25
N PHE A 7 -10.22 -1.85 -9.36
CA PHE A 7 -8.80 -2.05 -9.65
C PHE A 7 -8.43 -3.50 -9.96
N ILE A 8 -8.94 -4.47 -9.20
CA ILE A 8 -8.68 -5.88 -9.45
C ILE A 8 -9.36 -6.32 -10.75
N THR A 9 -10.59 -5.87 -10.99
CA THR A 9 -11.36 -6.24 -12.19
C THR A 9 -10.80 -5.62 -13.48
N TYR A 10 -10.35 -4.36 -13.45
CA TYR A 10 -9.86 -3.64 -14.64
C TYR A 10 -8.35 -3.74 -14.86
N VAL A 11 -7.54 -3.77 -13.79
CA VAL A 11 -6.07 -3.80 -13.88
C VAL A 11 -5.51 -5.22 -13.71
N GLY A 12 -6.27 -6.10 -13.05
CA GLY A 12 -5.93 -7.51 -12.86
C GLY A 12 -5.50 -7.85 -11.43
N ASP A 13 -5.78 -9.09 -11.03
CA ASP A 13 -5.36 -9.63 -9.74
C ASP A 13 -3.87 -9.96 -9.75
N SER A 14 -3.08 -9.08 -9.15
CA SER A 14 -1.70 -9.34 -8.79
C SER A 14 -1.47 -9.05 -7.31
N PRO A 15 -0.48 -9.67 -6.65
CA PRO A 15 -0.14 -9.37 -5.26
C PRO A 15 0.17 -7.89 -5.03
N ARG A 16 0.75 -7.21 -6.02
CA ARG A 16 0.99 -5.76 -5.99
C ARG A 16 -0.31 -4.98 -5.97
N MET A 17 -1.27 -5.37 -6.81
CA MET A 17 -2.57 -4.72 -6.89
C MET A 17 -3.40 -4.93 -5.62
N ARG A 18 -3.38 -6.14 -5.06
CA ARG A 18 -4.07 -6.43 -3.78
C ARG A 18 -3.49 -5.63 -2.62
N LEU A 19 -2.17 -5.50 -2.55
CA LEU A 19 -1.52 -4.64 -1.55
C LEU A 19 -1.88 -3.17 -1.77
N LEU A 20 -1.86 -2.69 -3.01
CA LEU A 20 -2.23 -1.32 -3.35
C LEU A 20 -3.69 -1.02 -2.98
N GLN A 21 -4.61 -1.92 -3.28
CA GLN A 21 -6.02 -1.82 -2.89
C GLN A 21 -6.16 -1.70 -1.37
N TYR A 22 -5.49 -2.58 -0.62
CA TYR A 22 -5.52 -2.58 0.84
C TYR A 22 -5.03 -1.26 1.45
N LEU A 23 -3.97 -0.70 0.87
CA LEU A 23 -3.46 0.62 1.27
C LEU A 23 -4.48 1.72 0.94
N ILE A 24 -5.04 1.74 -0.28
CA ILE A 24 -6.05 2.74 -0.68
C ILE A 24 -7.31 2.66 0.19
N GLU A 25 -7.70 1.48 0.65
CA GLU A 25 -8.88 1.32 1.51
C GLU A 25 -8.66 1.87 2.93
N GLY A 26 -7.46 1.74 3.50
CA GLY A 26 -7.13 2.34 4.79
C GLY A 26 -6.15 3.52 4.65
N ARG A 27 -6.55 4.51 3.86
CA ARG A 27 -5.88 5.82 3.84
C ARG A 27 -5.72 6.38 5.26
N ASP A 28 -4.63 7.13 5.44
CA ASP A 28 -4.29 7.83 6.69
C ASP A 28 -4.04 6.91 7.90
N VAL A 29 -3.85 5.60 7.66
CA VAL A 29 -3.48 4.62 8.68
C VAL A 29 -1.99 4.26 8.53
N ASP A 30 -1.30 4.15 9.68
CA ASP A 30 0.04 3.57 9.74
C ASP A 30 -0.07 2.03 9.80
N TYR A 31 0.68 1.36 8.93
CA TYR A 31 0.69 -0.10 8.81
C TYR A 31 2.05 -0.68 9.19
N THR A 32 2.06 -1.80 9.89
CA THR A 32 3.24 -2.66 9.95
C THR A 32 3.24 -3.67 8.80
N LEU A 33 4.39 -4.30 8.51
CA LEU A 33 4.45 -5.40 7.53
C LEU A 33 3.47 -6.54 7.88
N THR A 34 3.26 -6.78 9.17
CA THR A 34 2.30 -7.78 9.65
C THR A 34 0.86 -7.38 9.33
N ASP A 35 0.50 -6.10 9.48
CA ASP A 35 -0.83 -5.62 9.13
C ASP A 35 -1.10 -5.75 7.63
N MET A 36 -0.07 -5.49 6.81
CA MET A 36 -0.17 -5.62 5.35
C MET A 36 -0.38 -7.07 4.87
N LEU A 37 -0.16 -8.09 5.72
CA LEU A 37 -0.54 -9.48 5.39
C LEU A 37 -2.05 -9.62 5.18
N ASN A 38 -2.86 -8.73 5.77
CA ASN A 38 -4.31 -8.71 5.57
C ASN A 38 -4.70 -8.40 4.12
N ALA A 39 -3.78 -7.89 3.30
CA ALA A 39 -3.97 -7.70 1.86
C ALA A 39 -4.02 -9.03 1.06
N ASN A 40 -4.08 -10.19 1.74
CA ASN A 40 -4.07 -11.51 1.12
C ASN A 40 -2.77 -11.80 0.33
N VAL A 41 -1.64 -11.24 0.75
CA VAL A 41 -0.32 -11.40 0.12
C VAL A 41 0.58 -12.25 1.01
N SER A 42 1.39 -13.13 0.43
CA SER A 42 2.34 -13.94 1.19
C SER A 42 3.50 -13.11 1.74
N TRP A 43 4.07 -13.51 2.87
CA TRP A 43 5.17 -12.82 3.53
C TRP A 43 6.38 -12.57 2.61
N GLY A 44 6.80 -13.58 1.85
CA GLY A 44 7.92 -13.45 0.90
C GLY A 44 7.64 -12.42 -0.19
N THR A 45 6.42 -12.39 -0.71
CA THR A 45 6.01 -11.42 -1.73
C THR A 45 6.00 -10.00 -1.16
N LEU A 46 5.50 -9.84 0.07
CA LEU A 46 5.49 -8.56 0.77
C LEU A 46 6.91 -7.99 0.94
N HIS A 47 7.86 -8.84 1.32
CA HIS A 47 9.28 -8.48 1.45
C HIS A 47 9.95 -8.08 0.12
N HIS A 48 9.39 -8.48 -1.03
CA HIS A 48 9.85 -8.04 -2.34
C HIS A 48 9.14 -6.75 -2.82
N ILE A 49 7.86 -6.59 -2.51
CA ILE A 49 7.05 -5.45 -3.01
C ILE A 49 7.28 -4.19 -2.16
N VAL A 50 7.29 -4.32 -0.84
CA VAL A 50 7.35 -3.16 0.06
C VAL A 50 8.63 -2.32 -0.12
N PRO A 51 9.83 -2.90 -0.28
CA PRO A 51 11.02 -2.11 -0.61
C PRO A 51 10.88 -1.30 -1.90
N LEU A 52 10.29 -1.89 -2.94
CA LEU A 52 10.04 -1.17 -4.20
C LEU A 52 9.03 -0.03 -4.02
N MET A 53 8.01 -0.22 -3.18
CA MET A 53 7.05 0.84 -2.85
C MET A 53 7.67 1.98 -2.03
N LEU A 54 8.64 1.66 -1.16
CA LEU A 54 9.43 2.65 -0.44
C LEU A 54 10.36 3.43 -1.38
N GLU A 55 11.04 2.73 -2.30
CA GLU A 55 11.92 3.33 -3.32
C GLU A 55 11.16 4.27 -4.26
N CYS A 56 9.98 3.87 -4.72
CA CYS A 56 9.11 4.70 -5.54
C CYS A 56 8.41 5.84 -4.77
N GLY A 57 8.59 5.91 -3.44
CA GLY A 57 7.99 6.94 -2.59
C GLY A 57 6.49 6.78 -2.32
N LEU A 58 5.89 5.64 -2.68
CA LEU A 58 4.48 5.33 -2.42
C LEU A 58 4.23 5.10 -0.92
N LEU A 59 5.20 4.47 -0.26
CA LEU A 59 5.24 4.30 1.19
C LEU A 59 6.36 5.14 1.79
N VAL A 60 6.16 5.58 3.04
CA VAL A 60 7.18 6.23 3.87
C VAL A 60 7.23 5.57 5.24
N GLN A 61 8.44 5.42 5.77
CA GLN A 61 8.61 5.00 7.16
C GLN A 61 8.27 6.18 8.07
N THR A 62 7.25 6.02 8.92
CA THR A 62 6.79 7.09 9.81
C THR A 62 7.50 7.05 11.15
N ARG A 63 7.36 5.92 11.86
CA ARG A 63 7.97 5.72 13.18
C ARG A 63 8.41 4.27 13.38
N LYS A 64 9.39 4.08 14.26
CA LYS A 64 9.82 2.77 14.72
C LYS A 64 9.51 2.64 16.20
N ILE A 65 8.68 1.66 16.57
CA ILE A 65 8.36 1.37 17.98
C ILE A 65 8.86 -0.04 18.28
N GLY A 66 9.92 -0.13 19.07
CA GLY A 66 10.58 -1.41 19.36
C GLY A 66 11.14 -2.07 18.10
N ARG A 67 10.65 -3.29 17.80
CA ARG A 67 11.01 -4.05 16.58
C ARG A 67 10.07 -3.78 15.40
N ALA A 68 8.93 -3.13 15.62
CA ALA A 68 7.96 -2.85 14.57
C ALA A 68 8.30 -1.52 13.88
N THR A 69 8.25 -1.54 12.55
CA THR A 69 8.39 -0.35 11.71
C THR A 69 7.01 -0.04 11.13
N PHE A 70 6.57 1.20 11.31
CA PHE A 70 5.31 1.68 10.77
C PHE A 70 5.54 2.38 9.43
N LEU A 71 4.66 2.06 8.49
CA LEU A 71 4.67 2.49 7.10
C LEU A 71 3.35 3.19 6.81
N SER A 72 3.41 4.38 6.25
CA SER A 72 2.21 5.10 5.81
C SER A 72 2.33 5.50 4.36
N GLN A 73 1.20 5.79 3.74
CA GLN A 73 1.17 6.34 2.38
C GLN A 73 1.62 7.80 2.40
N ARG A 74 2.39 8.19 1.39
CA ARG A 74 2.84 9.59 1.23
C ARG A 74 1.77 10.52 0.63
N LEU A 75 0.48 10.18 0.75
CA LEU A 75 -0.60 10.87 0.01
C LEU A 75 -0.76 12.36 0.35
N HIS A 76 -0.21 12.83 1.48
CA HIS A 76 -0.22 14.26 1.84
C HIS A 76 0.72 15.13 0.98
N GLU A 77 1.71 14.55 0.28
CA GLU A 77 2.64 15.32 -0.58
C GLU A 77 2.37 15.15 -2.09
N ILE A 78 1.44 14.27 -2.48
CA ILE A 78 1.11 14.01 -3.90
C ILE A 78 -0.12 14.83 -4.36
N GLN A 79 -0.52 15.86 -3.60
CA GLN A 79 -1.58 16.78 -4.06
C GLN A 79 -1.20 17.58 -5.31
N GLU A 80 0.08 17.63 -5.70
CA GLU A 80 0.53 18.30 -6.93
C GLU A 80 0.41 17.44 -8.21
N VAL A 81 0.20 16.12 -8.12
CA VAL A 81 0.26 15.24 -9.32
C VAL A 81 -1.11 14.75 -9.80
N THR A 82 -2.17 14.95 -9.01
CA THR A 82 -3.54 14.58 -9.40
C THR A 82 -4.23 15.55 -10.37
N GLU A 83 -3.59 16.66 -10.77
CA GLU A 83 -4.14 17.58 -11.78
C GLU A 83 -4.00 17.09 -13.24
N VAL A 84 -3.38 15.93 -13.51
CA VAL A 84 -3.16 15.46 -14.89
C VAL A 84 -4.16 14.40 -15.36
N ILE A 85 -5.13 14.02 -14.52
CA ILE A 85 -6.19 13.07 -14.91
C ILE A 85 -7.55 13.55 -14.40
N VAL A 86 -8.02 14.69 -14.92
CA VAL A 86 -9.45 15.06 -14.96
C VAL A 86 -9.75 15.69 -16.31
#